data_AF-D5CQK2-F1
#
_entry.id   AF-D5CQK2-F1
#
_cell.length_a   1.000
_cell.length_b   1.000
_cell.length_c   1.000
_cell.angle_alpha   90.00
_cell.angle_beta   90.00
_cell.angle_gamma   90.00
#
_symmetry.space_group_name_H-M   'P 1'
#
loop_
_entity.id
_entity.type
_entity.pdbx_description
1 polymer ?
#
loop_
_entity_poly.entity_id
_entity_poly.type
_entity_poly.pdbx_seq_one_letter_code
_entity_poly.pdbx_strand_id
1 'polypeptide(L)'
;MTGCMTLPPAAPIIYLTLVGTGEPLLRMEKRLFCAAGGLGIRLEVEIRKDVEALGNSLQQSLAVLHDGKLIFNGLHRIEEVESWLKNLK
;
A
#
# COMPACT_ATOMS: atom_id res chain seq x y z
N MET A 1 15.72 9.54 -15.17
CA MET A 1 14.76 10.28 -14.34
C MET A 1 13.37 9.82 -14.75
N THR A 2 12.83 8.85 -14.03
CA THR A 2 11.53 8.24 -14.35
C THR A 2 10.44 9.21 -13.92
N GLY A 3 9.80 9.85 -14.90
CA GLY A 3 8.74 10.82 -14.66
C GLY A 3 7.60 10.20 -13.89
N CYS A 4 7.15 10.88 -12.84
CA CYS A 4 5.88 10.61 -12.21
C CYS A 4 4.79 10.74 -13.28
N MET A 5 4.24 9.63 -13.75
CA MET A 5 3.10 9.63 -14.66
C MET A 5 1.95 10.37 -13.98
N THR A 6 1.54 11.49 -14.56
CA THR A 6 0.27 12.13 -14.25
C THR A 6 -0.82 11.13 -14.60
N LEU A 7 -1.44 10.54 -13.59
CA LEU A 7 -2.53 9.58 -13.75
C LEU A 7 -3.70 10.23 -14.49
N PRO A 8 -4.33 9.53 -15.46
CA PRO A 8 -5.52 10.06 -16.12
C PRO A 8 -6.64 10.29 -15.09
N PRO A 9 -7.49 11.31 -15.26
CA PRO A 9 -8.56 11.63 -14.30
C PRO A 9 -9.62 10.52 -14.14
N ALA A 10 -9.65 9.54 -15.05
CA ALA A 10 -10.50 8.35 -14.98
C ALA A 10 -9.79 7.10 -14.41
N ALA A 11 -8.61 7.26 -13.81
CA ALA A 11 -7.89 6.15 -13.18
C ALA A 11 -8.71 5.57 -12.00
N PRO A 12 -8.76 4.24 -11.84
CA PRO A 12 -9.39 3.64 -10.67
C PRO A 12 -8.67 4.11 -9.40
N ILE A 13 -9.46 4.49 -8.39
CA ILE A 13 -8.96 4.92 -7.09
C ILE A 13 -9.00 3.72 -6.15
N ILE A 14 -7.84 3.34 -5.60
CA ILE A 14 -7.72 2.27 -4.60
C ILE A 14 -7.34 2.88 -3.27
N TYR A 15 -8.13 2.58 -2.24
CA TYR A 15 -7.93 3.03 -0.88
C TYR A 15 -7.23 1.94 -0.06
N LEU A 16 -6.09 2.29 0.53
CA LEU A 16 -5.32 1.40 1.40
C LEU A 16 -5.11 2.03 2.76
N THR A 17 -5.05 1.18 3.78
CA THR A 17 -4.62 1.59 5.12
C THR A 17 -3.30 0.91 5.44
N LEU A 18 -2.25 1.68 5.66
CA LEU A 18 -0.98 1.19 6.17
C LEU A 18 -0.98 1.25 7.70
N VAL A 19 -0.74 0.11 8.34
CA VAL A 19 -0.57 0.03 9.79
C VAL A 19 0.87 -0.29 10.11
N GLY A 20 1.46 0.50 11.01
CA GLY A 20 2.81 0.29 11.49
C GLY A 20 3.56 1.59 11.65
N THR A 21 4.86 1.50 11.87
CA THR A 21 5.73 2.65 12.11
C THR A 21 7.13 2.43 11.50
N GLY A 22 7.87 3.53 11.36
CA GLY A 22 9.28 3.51 10.97
C GLY A 22 9.56 3.31 9.47
N GLU A 23 10.81 2.99 9.15
CA GLU A 23 11.30 2.79 7.79
C GLU A 23 10.56 1.73 6.96
N PRO A 24 10.14 0.57 7.53
CA PRO A 24 9.43 -0.44 6.75
C PRO A 24 8.13 0.10 6.14
N LEU A 25 7.40 0.94 6.87
CA LEU A 25 6.17 1.56 6.40
C LEU A 25 6.43 2.51 5.23
N LEU A 26 7.42 3.40 5.37
CA LEU A 26 7.79 4.34 4.31
C LEU A 26 8.27 3.63 3.04
N ARG A 27 8.98 2.51 3.18
CA ARG A 27 9.41 1.69 2.04
C ARG A 27 8.22 1.04 1.33
N MET A 28 7.25 0.54 2.08
CA MET A 28 6.05 -0.07 1.50
C MET A 28 5.15 0.96 0.83
N GLU A 29 4.93 2.11 1.46
CA GLU A 29 4.19 3.22 0.87
C GLU A 29 4.77 3.59 -0.49
N LYS A 30 6.08 3.83 -0.56
CA LYS A 30 6.77 4.12 -1.83
C LYS A 30 6.60 3.01 -2.86
N ARG A 31 6.74 1.74 -2.47
CA ARG A 31 6.54 0.60 -3.38
C ARG A 31 5.12 0.57 -3.94
N LEU A 32 4.12 0.78 -3.09
CA LEU A 32 2.71 0.83 -3.48
C LEU A 32 2.44 1.97 -4.47
N PHE A 33 2.94 3.18 -4.19
CA PHE A 33 2.81 4.31 -5.11
C PHE A 33 3.52 4.06 -6.44
N CYS A 34 4.72 3.48 -6.43
CA CYS A 34 5.44 3.13 -7.66
C CYS A 34 4.69 2.08 -8.49
N ALA A 35 4.21 1.02 -7.85
CA ALA A 35 3.43 -0.04 -8.50
C ALA A 35 2.11 0.51 -9.07
N ALA A 36 1.37 1.27 -8.26
CA ALA A 36 0.11 1.88 -8.70
C ALA A 36 0.33 2.87 -9.86
N GLY A 37 1.36 3.72 -9.77
CA GLY A 37 1.73 4.64 -10.84
C GLY A 37 2.09 3.92 -12.15
N GLY A 38 2.84 2.81 -12.07
CA GLY A 38 3.16 1.97 -13.23
C GLY A 38 1.93 1.30 -13.86
N LEU A 39 0.87 1.08 -13.08
CA LEU A 39 -0.39 0.46 -13.53
C LEU A 39 -1.46 1.47 -13.96
N GLY A 40 -1.18 2.78 -13.83
CA GLY A 40 -2.17 3.81 -14.10
C GLY A 40 -3.31 3.86 -13.07
N ILE A 41 -3.04 3.45 -11.82
CA ILE A 41 -3.98 3.42 -10.70
C ILE A 41 -3.69 4.59 -9.77
N ARG A 42 -4.74 5.30 -9.32
CA ARG A 42 -4.60 6.31 -8.28
C ARG A 42 -4.70 5.63 -6.92
N LEU A 43 -3.64 5.75 -6.13
CA LEU A 43 -3.58 5.18 -4.79
C LEU A 43 -3.83 6.26 -3.76
N GLU A 44 -4.77 6.02 -2.85
CA GLU A 44 -4.93 6.83 -1.64
C GLU A 44 -4.62 5.97 -0.42
N VAL A 45 -3.67 6.42 0.38
CA VAL A 45 -3.13 5.66 1.50
C VAL A 45 -3.36 6.40 2.80
N GLU A 46 -4.09 5.78 3.71
CA GLU A 46 -4.23 6.23 5.09
C GLU A 46 -3.18 5.54 5.97
N ILE A 47 -2.41 6.30 6.75
CA ILE A 47 -1.41 5.74 7.66
C ILE A 47 -1.97 5.72 9.09
N ARG A 48 -2.12 4.53 9.65
CA ARG A 48 -2.50 4.31 11.04
C ARG A 48 -1.30 3.84 11.85
N LYS A 49 -0.84 4.69 12.76
CA LYS A 49 0.28 4.39 13.67
C LYS A 49 -0.16 3.69 14.95
N ASP A 50 -1.47 3.57 15.16
CA ASP A 50 -2.07 2.98 16.34
C ASP A 50 -2.10 1.46 16.20
N VAL A 51 -0.97 0.83 16.56
CA VAL A 51 -0.80 -0.63 16.51
C VAL A 51 -1.49 -1.31 17.71
N GLU A 52 -1.88 -0.53 18.72
CA GLU A 52 -2.52 -1.00 19.94
C GLU A 52 -3.92 -1.57 19.67
N ALA A 53 -4.63 -1.04 18.67
CA ALA A 53 -5.96 -1.52 18.27
C ALA A 53 -5.96 -2.85 17.47
N LEU A 54 -4.81 -3.31 16.96
CA LEU A 54 -4.74 -4.41 16.00
C LEU A 54 -4.18 -5.74 16.57
N GLY A 55 -4.04 -5.82 17.89
CA GLY A 55 -3.61 -7.03 18.59
C GLY A 55 -2.10 -7.24 18.54
N ASN A 56 -1.56 -7.84 19.60
CA ASN A 56 -0.14 -7.90 19.94
C ASN A 56 0.78 -8.53 18.87
N SER A 57 0.22 -9.13 17.80
CA SER A 57 0.98 -9.75 16.72
C SER A 57 1.48 -8.77 15.66
N LEU A 58 0.97 -7.53 15.62
CA LEU A 58 1.37 -6.48 14.66
C LEU A 58 2.38 -5.48 15.20
N GLN A 59 2.73 -5.54 16.50
CA GLN A 59 3.69 -4.62 17.13
C GLN A 59 5.09 -4.60 16.48
N GLN A 60 5.40 -5.58 15.63
CA GLN A 60 6.66 -5.67 14.90
C GLN A 60 6.50 -5.79 13.38
N SER A 61 5.28 -5.76 12.86
CA SER A 61 5.01 -6.00 11.44
C SER A 61 4.13 -4.91 10.85
N LEU A 62 4.65 -4.33 9.76
CA LEU A 62 3.91 -3.51 8.82
C LEU A 62 2.71 -4.31 8.29
N ALA A 63 1.51 -3.76 8.34
CA ALA A 63 0.34 -4.33 7.66
C ALA A 63 -0.19 -3.37 6.60
N VAL A 64 -0.72 -3.94 5.51
CA VAL A 64 -1.48 -3.21 4.50
C VAL A 64 -2.89 -3.77 4.49
N LEU A 65 -3.87 -2.90 4.71
CA LEU A 65 -5.29 -3.24 4.66
C LEU A 65 -5.94 -2.60 3.45
N HIS A 66 -6.92 -3.30 2.87
CA HIS A 66 -7.81 -2.78 1.85
C HIS A 66 -9.24 -3.03 2.33
N ASP A 67 -10.04 -1.97 2.43
CA ASP A 67 -11.41 -2.06 2.99
C ASP A 67 -11.44 -2.72 4.39
N GLY A 68 -10.46 -2.40 5.24
CA GLY A 68 -10.32 -2.99 6.58
C GLY A 68 -9.90 -4.46 6.62
N LYS A 69 -9.67 -5.11 5.47
CA LYS A 69 -9.15 -6.48 5.39
C LYS A 69 -7.65 -6.48 5.24
N LEU A 70 -6.95 -7.28 6.04
CA LEU A 70 -5.50 -7.47 5.91
C LEU A 70 -5.17 -8.14 4.57
N ILE A 71 -4.37 -7.46 3.76
CA ILE A 71 -3.92 -7.96 2.45
C ILE A 71 -2.45 -8.40 2.53
N PHE A 72 -1.61 -7.56 3.12
CA PHE A 72 -0.18 -7.81 3.26
C PHE A 72 0.23 -7.68 4.71
N ASN A 73 1.15 -8.55 5.12
CA ASN A 73 1.79 -8.50 6.42
C ASN A 73 3.31 -8.62 6.23
N GLY A 74 4.03 -7.56 6.57
CA GLY A 74 5.46 -7.40 6.32
C GLY A 74 5.79 -6.75 4.98
N LEU A 75 7.06 -6.86 4.59
CA LEU A 75 7.57 -6.33 3.32
C LEU A 75 7.45 -7.40 2.22
N HIS A 76 6.45 -7.24 1.35
CA HIS A 76 6.30 -8.07 0.15
C HIS A 76 7.14 -7.57 -1.03
N ARG A 77 7.36 -8.45 -2.01
CA ARG A 77 8.04 -8.09 -3.26
C ARG A 77 7.13 -7.18 -4.10
N ILE A 78 7.76 -6.33 -4.93
CA ILE A 78 7.00 -5.39 -5.76
C ILE A 78 6.10 -6.13 -6.77
N GLU A 79 6.53 -7.29 -7.26
CA GLU A 79 5.76 -8.12 -8.21
C GLU A 79 4.45 -8.65 -7.61
N GLU A 80 4.46 -8.99 -6.31
CA GLU A 80 3.26 -9.44 -5.59
C GLU A 80 2.26 -8.29 -5.42
N VAL A 81 2.78 -7.11 -5.07
CA VAL A 81 2.00 -5.88 -4.93
C VAL A 81 1.35 -5.49 -6.26
N GLU A 82 2.11 -5.51 -7.36
CA GLU A 82 1.59 -5.24 -8.70
C GLU A 82 0.53 -6.26 -9.12
N SER A 83 0.78 -7.54 -8.86
CA SER A 83 -0.17 -8.61 -9.20
C SER A 83 -1.48 -8.47 -8.43
N TRP A 84 -1.41 -8.08 -7.16
CA TRP A 84 -2.60 -7.79 -6.37
C TRP A 84 -3.36 -6.56 -6.89
N LEU A 85 -2.66 -5.45 -7.17
CA LEU A 85 -3.25 -4.24 -7.75
C LEU A 85 -3.93 -4.50 -9.11
N LYS A 86 -3.34 -5.37 -9.94
CA LYS A 86 -3.93 -5.79 -11.22
C LYS A 86 -5.25 -6.54 -11.06
N ASN A 87 -5.43 -7.30 -9.97
CA ASN A 87 -6.68 -8.04 -9.72
C ASN A 87 -7.81 -7.15 -9.16
N LEU A 88 -7.51 -5.92 -8.74
CA LEU A 88 -8.51 -4.96 -8.25
C LEU A 88 -9.02 -3.99 -9.32
N LYS A 89 -8.28 -3.89 -10.43
CA LYS A 89 -8.65 -3.14 -11.61
C LYS A 89 -9.68 -3.92 -12.42
#